data_AF-A0A660ZP00-F1
#
_entry.id   AF-A0A660ZP00-F1
#
_cell.length_a   1.000
_cell.length_b   1.000
_cell.length_c   1.000
_cell.angle_alpha   90.00
_cell.angle_beta   90.00
_cell.angle_gamma   90.00
#
_symmetry.space_group_name_H-M   'P 1'
#
loop_
_entity.id
_entity.type
_entity.pdbx_description
1 polymer ?
#
loop_
_entity_poly.entity_id
_entity_poly.type
_entity_poly.pdbx_seq_one_letter_code
_entity_poly.pdbx_strand_id
1 'polypeptide(L)'
;MVTRSDILDELSVFLEQERSRAHRMIHHLSQFNGQFLRRSQVQDALAEVAAAAGDAGLAESALGRALSWTQDAALDDNWLYLALRPRIGRWEYLRIHLEALSAEAVQISEFLAFKERLVGGSRVDGHFANDGWTLELDLEPFEREFAKMHEARSIGRGVEFLNRRLAGRLFDQRGRGDELMLGFLRVHSYRDQTLMLNDGIEDTHALRAALRDALRYLKGQDKESTWHDHVHELRALGFEPGWGRQASRITETMSLLLDILEAPSPVVLEKFLSRIPMIFSIAILSPHGWFGQANVLGRPDTGGQVVYILDQVRALEREMRQDLHDQGLAIDPKILVVTRLIPEAEGTSCDQRIEAVAGTNHARILRV
;
A
#
# COMPACT_ATOMS: atom_id res chain seq x y z
N MET A 1 -27.87 -6.65 -6.86
CA MET A 1 -26.83 -5.84 -6.19
C MET A 1 -27.56 -4.94 -5.22
N VAL A 2 -27.56 -5.28 -3.93
CA VAL A 2 -28.17 -4.46 -2.87
C VAL A 2 -27.25 -3.26 -2.65
N THR A 3 -27.80 -2.04 -2.76
CA THR A 3 -27.14 -0.77 -2.42
C THR A 3 -27.45 -0.40 -0.96
N ARG A 4 -26.74 0.59 -0.40
CA ARG A 4 -26.85 1.03 1.01
C ARG A 4 -28.29 1.34 1.47
N SER A 5 -29.13 1.85 0.56
CA SER A 5 -30.55 2.11 0.84
C SER A 5 -31.32 0.80 1.03
N ASP A 6 -31.09 -0.14 0.12
CA ASP A 6 -31.92 -1.33 -0.02
C ASP A 6 -31.92 -2.21 1.23
N ILE A 7 -30.76 -2.42 1.90
CA ILE A 7 -30.72 -3.27 3.10
C ILE A 7 -31.37 -2.62 4.32
N LEU A 8 -31.22 -1.30 4.50
CA LEU A 8 -31.83 -0.59 5.63
C LEU A 8 -33.35 -0.54 5.47
N ASP A 9 -33.83 -0.29 4.25
CA ASP A 9 -35.25 -0.27 3.92
C ASP A 9 -35.86 -1.68 4.11
N GLU A 10 -35.21 -2.72 3.58
CA GLU A 10 -35.62 -4.12 3.77
C GLU A 10 -35.60 -4.53 5.25
N LEU A 11 -34.60 -4.10 6.02
CA LEU A 11 -34.49 -4.36 7.45
C LEU A 11 -35.62 -3.67 8.22
N SER A 12 -35.93 -2.42 7.89
CA SER A 12 -37.01 -1.67 8.53
C SER A 12 -38.36 -2.36 8.31
N VAL A 13 -38.65 -2.77 7.07
CA VAL A 13 -39.86 -3.55 6.73
C VAL A 13 -39.91 -4.86 7.52
N PHE A 14 -38.79 -5.59 7.60
CA PHE A 14 -38.73 -6.83 8.36
C PHE A 14 -38.99 -6.60 9.86
N LEU A 15 -38.38 -5.57 10.45
CA LEU A 15 -38.56 -5.25 11.87
C LEU A 15 -40.01 -4.86 12.20
N GLU A 16 -40.74 -4.26 11.26
CA GLU A 16 -42.17 -3.93 11.41
C GLU A 16 -43.10 -5.14 11.24
N GLN A 17 -42.85 -5.97 10.22
CA GLN A 17 -43.75 -7.06 9.82
C GLN A 17 -43.48 -8.36 10.59
N GLU A 18 -42.23 -8.63 10.95
CA GLU A 18 -41.76 -9.89 11.53
C GLU A 18 -41.24 -9.70 12.97
N ARG A 19 -41.92 -8.85 13.75
CA ARG A 19 -41.53 -8.44 15.12
C ARG A 19 -41.16 -9.59 16.04
N SER A 20 -41.94 -10.67 16.02
CA SER A 20 -41.68 -11.85 16.87
C SER A 20 -40.36 -12.54 16.55
N ARG A 21 -39.98 -12.60 15.26
CA ARG A 21 -38.72 -13.18 14.80
C ARG A 21 -37.55 -12.25 15.14
N ALA A 22 -37.73 -10.95 14.92
CA ALA A 22 -36.75 -9.92 15.29
C ALA A 22 -36.46 -9.90 16.80
N HIS A 23 -37.49 -9.86 17.65
CA HIS A 23 -37.33 -9.89 19.10
C HIS A 23 -36.61 -11.15 19.58
N ARG A 24 -36.95 -12.32 19.03
CA ARG A 24 -36.27 -13.58 19.39
C ARG A 24 -34.78 -13.50 19.10
N MET A 25 -34.42 -13.02 17.91
CA MET A 25 -33.03 -12.89 17.49
C MET A 25 -32.27 -11.87 18.36
N ILE A 26 -32.84 -10.69 18.56
CA ILE A 26 -32.24 -9.61 19.36
C ILE A 26 -32.08 -10.04 20.82
N HIS A 27 -33.09 -10.69 21.40
CA HIS A 27 -33.02 -11.22 22.75
C HIS A 27 -31.95 -12.30 22.89
N HIS A 28 -31.78 -13.15 21.88
CA HIS A 28 -30.69 -14.14 21.89
C HIS A 28 -29.32 -13.45 21.86
N LEU A 29 -29.16 -12.38 21.07
CA LEU A 29 -27.93 -11.58 21.06
C LEU A 29 -27.65 -10.91 22.41
N SER A 30 -28.68 -10.45 23.13
CA SER A 30 -28.52 -9.83 24.46
C SER A 30 -28.22 -10.80 25.59
N GLN A 31 -28.39 -12.11 25.37
CA GLN A 31 -28.00 -13.14 26.33
C GLN A 31 -26.50 -13.45 26.33
N PHE A 32 -25.76 -13.02 25.33
CA PHE A 32 -24.31 -13.17 25.33
C PHE A 32 -23.70 -12.31 26.45
N ASN A 33 -22.77 -12.90 27.21
CA ASN A 33 -22.08 -12.16 28.26
C ASN A 33 -21.18 -11.08 27.66
N GLY A 34 -21.59 -9.82 27.82
CA GLY A 34 -20.82 -8.64 27.44
C GLY A 34 -21.52 -7.77 26.41
N GLN A 35 -21.09 -6.51 26.35
CA GLN A 35 -21.68 -5.48 25.48
C GLN A 35 -21.13 -5.50 24.05
N PHE A 36 -20.16 -6.39 23.76
CA PHE A 36 -19.49 -6.49 22.45
C PHE A 36 -19.57 -7.92 21.94
N LEU A 37 -20.06 -8.05 20.71
CA LEU A 37 -20.19 -9.33 20.02
C LEU A 37 -19.29 -9.34 18.79
N ARG A 38 -18.41 -10.34 18.76
CA ARG A 38 -17.60 -10.63 17.57
C ARG A 38 -18.48 -11.23 16.50
N ARG A 39 -18.05 -11.10 15.24
CA ARG A 39 -18.68 -11.77 14.09
C ARG A 39 -19.06 -13.22 14.35
N SER A 40 -18.16 -14.03 14.91
CA SER A 40 -18.45 -15.45 15.17
C SER A 40 -19.64 -15.62 16.09
N GLN A 41 -19.70 -14.86 17.19
CA GLN A 41 -20.82 -14.90 18.14
C GLN A 41 -22.14 -14.49 17.49
N VAL A 42 -22.13 -13.46 16.64
CA VAL A 42 -23.33 -13.04 15.90
C VAL A 42 -23.79 -14.12 14.90
N GLN A 43 -22.86 -14.79 14.23
CA GLN A 43 -23.18 -15.86 13.28
C GLN A 43 -23.67 -17.13 13.98
N ASP A 44 -23.03 -17.51 15.08
CA ASP A 44 -23.43 -18.65 15.92
C ASP A 44 -24.83 -18.40 16.48
N ALA A 45 -25.09 -17.19 17.00
CA ALA A 45 -26.41 -16.77 17.46
C ALA A 45 -27.49 -16.92 16.38
N LEU A 46 -27.20 -16.48 15.16
CA LEU A 46 -28.14 -16.60 14.04
C LEU A 46 -28.45 -18.07 13.71
N ALA A 47 -27.42 -18.92 13.69
CA ALA A 47 -27.56 -20.34 13.41
C ALA A 47 -28.35 -21.07 14.51
N GLU A 48 -28.07 -20.77 15.78
CA GLU A 48 -28.77 -21.34 16.93
C GLU A 48 -30.26 -20.98 16.94
N VAL A 49 -30.60 -19.71 16.71
CA VAL A 49 -31.99 -19.26 16.67
C VAL A 49 -32.74 -19.87 15.48
N ALA A 50 -32.11 -19.92 14.30
CA ALA A 50 -32.70 -20.54 13.12
C ALA A 50 -32.98 -22.04 13.35
N ALA A 51 -32.04 -22.76 13.98
CA ALA A 51 -32.19 -24.18 14.28
C ALA A 51 -33.26 -24.44 15.36
N ALA A 52 -33.24 -23.69 16.47
CA ALA A 52 -34.19 -23.85 17.57
C ALA A 52 -35.64 -23.51 17.14
N ALA A 53 -35.79 -22.58 16.21
CA ALA A 53 -37.08 -22.17 15.66
C ALA A 53 -37.61 -23.09 14.54
N GLY A 54 -36.76 -23.96 13.97
CA GLY A 54 -37.04 -24.61 12.69
C GLY A 54 -37.24 -23.62 11.53
N ASP A 55 -36.68 -22.42 11.65
CA ASP A 55 -36.90 -21.28 10.75
C ASP A 55 -35.66 -21.06 9.87
N ALA A 56 -35.50 -21.91 8.86
CA ALA A 56 -34.45 -21.77 7.86
C ALA A 56 -34.53 -20.44 7.10
N GLY A 57 -35.74 -19.84 7.01
CA GLY A 57 -35.96 -18.56 6.36
C GLY A 57 -35.42 -17.36 7.15
N LEU A 58 -34.99 -17.54 8.40
CA LEU A 58 -34.42 -16.45 9.19
C LEU A 58 -33.07 -16.00 8.62
N ALA A 59 -32.23 -16.94 8.19
CA ALA A 59 -30.92 -16.63 7.61
C ALA A 59 -31.05 -15.85 6.28
N GLU A 60 -32.09 -16.12 5.51
CA GLU A 60 -32.36 -15.47 4.22
C GLU A 60 -33.10 -14.12 4.36
N SER A 61 -33.68 -13.86 5.53
CA SER A 61 -34.38 -12.60 5.84
C SER A 61 -33.45 -11.38 5.79
N ALA A 62 -34.03 -10.17 5.78
CA ALA A 62 -33.25 -8.93 5.84
C ALA A 62 -32.39 -8.85 7.11
N LEU A 63 -32.95 -9.23 8.27
CA LEU A 63 -32.20 -9.30 9.54
C LEU A 63 -31.09 -10.35 9.48
N GLY A 64 -31.38 -11.55 8.98
CA GLY A 64 -30.39 -12.62 8.82
C GLY A 64 -29.22 -12.20 7.91
N ARG A 65 -29.51 -11.54 6.79
CA ARG A 65 -28.50 -10.98 5.89
C ARG A 65 -27.66 -9.90 6.58
N ALA A 66 -28.28 -8.94 7.27
CA ALA A 66 -27.56 -7.91 8.03
C ALA A 66 -26.63 -8.54 9.09
N LEU A 67 -27.12 -9.50 9.87
CA LEU A 67 -26.32 -10.22 10.86
C LEU A 67 -25.19 -11.03 10.21
N SER A 68 -25.44 -11.64 9.04
CA SER A 68 -24.40 -12.38 8.31
C SER A 68 -23.23 -11.50 7.83
N TRP A 69 -23.52 -10.22 7.54
CA TRP A 69 -22.53 -9.21 7.11
C TRP A 69 -21.85 -8.51 8.28
N THR A 70 -22.40 -8.61 9.48
CA THR A 70 -21.88 -7.98 10.69
C THR A 70 -20.45 -8.48 10.97
N GLN A 71 -19.50 -7.56 11.09
CA GLN A 71 -18.14 -7.88 11.53
C GLN A 71 -17.96 -7.66 13.03
N ASP A 72 -18.70 -6.71 13.57
CA ASP A 72 -18.63 -6.27 14.95
C ASP A 72 -19.99 -5.70 15.35
N ALA A 73 -20.44 -6.02 16.56
CA ALA A 73 -21.69 -5.53 17.11
C ALA A 73 -21.47 -5.09 18.56
N ALA A 74 -22.18 -4.04 18.94
CA ALA A 74 -22.16 -3.49 20.28
C ALA A 74 -23.58 -3.24 20.74
N LEU A 75 -23.89 -3.49 22.00
CA LEU A 75 -25.23 -3.29 22.54
C LEU A 75 -25.21 -2.77 23.98
N ASP A 76 -26.24 -2.00 24.30
CA ASP A 76 -26.66 -1.68 25.66
C ASP A 76 -28.11 -2.13 25.87
N ASP A 77 -28.75 -1.65 26.93
CA ASP A 77 -30.13 -1.99 27.27
C ASP A 77 -31.16 -1.49 26.23
N ASN A 78 -30.80 -0.51 25.39
CA ASN A 78 -31.72 0.19 24.49
C ASN A 78 -31.40 0.01 23.00
N TRP A 79 -30.12 -0.17 22.66
CA TRP A 79 -29.64 -0.14 21.29
C TRP A 79 -28.72 -1.31 20.96
N LEU A 80 -28.87 -1.83 19.75
CA LEU A 80 -27.92 -2.72 19.07
C LEU A 80 -27.29 -1.99 17.90
N TYR A 81 -25.99 -1.72 17.97
CA TYR A 81 -25.19 -1.15 16.89
C TYR A 81 -24.49 -2.25 16.11
N LEU A 82 -24.55 -2.20 14.78
CA LEU A 82 -23.94 -3.17 13.87
C LEU A 82 -22.97 -2.48 12.90
N ALA A 83 -21.75 -3.01 12.79
CA ALA A 83 -20.80 -2.68 11.73
C ALA A 83 -20.88 -3.75 10.64
N LEU A 84 -21.53 -3.41 9.52
CA LEU A 84 -21.77 -4.29 8.40
C LEU A 84 -20.67 -4.17 7.35
N ARG A 85 -20.26 -5.31 6.78
CA ARG A 85 -19.33 -5.35 5.65
C ARG A 85 -19.94 -6.13 4.47
N PRO A 86 -20.90 -5.52 3.74
CA PRO A 86 -21.60 -6.19 2.65
C PRO A 86 -20.68 -6.53 1.47
N ARG A 87 -19.59 -5.77 1.27
CA ARG A 87 -18.60 -6.02 0.21
C ARG A 87 -17.18 -5.72 0.73
N ILE A 88 -16.18 -6.24 0.02
CA ILE A 88 -14.78 -5.94 0.30
C ILE A 88 -14.56 -4.42 0.20
N GLY A 89 -14.00 -3.83 1.27
CA GLY A 89 -13.70 -2.39 1.33
C GLY A 89 -14.92 -1.47 1.48
N ARG A 90 -16.12 -2.01 1.74
CA ARG A 90 -17.33 -1.22 1.97
C ARG A 90 -17.92 -1.55 3.35
N TRP A 91 -18.14 -0.51 4.12
CA TRP A 91 -18.69 -0.58 5.47
C TRP A 91 -19.97 0.23 5.54
N GLU A 92 -20.93 -0.29 6.29
CA GLU A 92 -22.17 0.38 6.62
C GLU A 92 -22.39 0.23 8.13
N TYR A 93 -22.87 1.28 8.78
CA TYR A 93 -23.11 1.29 10.21
C TYR A 93 -24.58 1.59 10.44
N LEU A 94 -25.22 0.80 11.29
CA LEU A 94 -26.60 1.02 11.67
C LEU A 94 -26.81 0.74 13.15
N ARG A 95 -27.89 1.28 13.70
CA ARG A 95 -28.38 0.98 15.05
C ARG A 95 -29.81 0.47 14.98
N ILE A 96 -30.18 -0.40 15.91
CA ILE A 96 -31.53 -0.94 16.08
C ILE A 96 -31.98 -0.68 17.50
N HIS A 97 -33.13 -0.04 17.69
CA HIS A 97 -33.72 0.12 19.01
C HIS A 97 -34.35 -1.20 19.46
N LEU A 98 -34.00 -1.70 20.65
CA LEU A 98 -34.37 -3.05 21.08
C LEU A 98 -35.88 -3.20 21.33
N GLU A 99 -36.52 -2.18 21.91
CA GLU A 99 -37.97 -2.20 22.17
C GLU A 99 -38.82 -1.78 20.95
N ALA A 100 -38.53 -0.61 20.38
CA ALA A 100 -39.28 -0.09 19.23
C ALA A 100 -39.13 -0.97 17.98
N LEU A 101 -38.02 -1.69 17.85
CA LEU A 101 -37.61 -2.41 16.65
C LEU A 101 -37.54 -1.48 15.43
N SER A 102 -36.88 -0.34 15.58
CA SER A 102 -36.58 0.58 14.48
C SER A 102 -35.09 0.56 14.16
N ALA A 103 -34.74 0.56 12.87
CA ALA A 103 -33.36 0.61 12.41
C ALA A 103 -33.03 1.97 11.78
N GLU A 104 -31.83 2.47 12.03
CA GLU A 104 -31.34 3.74 11.49
C GLU A 104 -29.88 3.59 11.04
N ALA A 105 -29.52 4.20 9.91
CA ALA A 105 -28.12 4.34 9.53
C ALA A 105 -27.43 5.37 10.43
N VAL A 106 -26.20 5.08 10.82
CA VAL A 106 -25.34 5.96 11.61
C VAL A 106 -24.01 6.19 10.90
N GLN A 107 -23.31 7.26 11.29
CA GLN A 107 -21.93 7.48 10.85
C GLN A 107 -20.95 6.62 11.66
N ILE A 108 -19.74 6.45 11.14
CA ILE A 108 -18.68 5.70 11.84
C ILE A 108 -18.33 6.36 13.19
N SER A 109 -18.30 7.69 13.25
CA SER A 109 -18.04 8.44 14.49
C SER A 109 -19.10 8.14 15.55
N GLU A 110 -20.38 8.06 15.19
CA GLU A 110 -21.46 7.72 16.11
C GLU A 110 -21.37 6.27 16.61
N PHE A 111 -20.98 5.33 15.73
CA PHE A 111 -20.74 3.93 16.10
C PHE A 111 -19.56 3.81 17.07
N LEU A 112 -18.44 4.50 16.80
CA LEU A 112 -17.27 4.49 17.67
C LEU A 112 -17.55 5.15 19.03
N ALA A 113 -18.21 6.31 19.04
CA ALA A 113 -18.62 6.99 20.26
C ALA A 113 -19.56 6.13 21.12
N PHE A 114 -20.43 5.31 20.49
CA PHE A 114 -21.24 4.34 21.22
C PHE A 114 -20.36 3.28 21.90
N LYS A 115 -19.39 2.70 21.18
CA LYS A 115 -18.45 1.71 21.75
C LYS A 115 -17.61 2.28 22.89
N GLU A 116 -17.18 3.52 22.79
CA GLU A 116 -16.41 4.21 23.84
C GLU A 116 -17.23 4.37 25.12
N ARG A 117 -18.51 4.77 25.02
CA ARG A 117 -19.41 4.90 26.17
C ARG A 117 -19.62 3.59 26.93
N LEU A 118 -19.65 2.46 26.22
CA LEU A 118 -19.81 1.14 26.83
C LEU A 118 -18.61 0.77 27.71
N VAL A 119 -17.39 1.10 27.30
CA VAL A 119 -16.16 0.80 28.06
C VAL A 119 -15.90 1.81 29.17
N GLY A 120 -15.98 3.11 28.86
CA GLY A 120 -15.54 4.17 29.76
C GLY A 120 -16.51 4.47 30.90
N GLY A 121 -17.75 3.97 30.84
CA GLY A 121 -18.85 4.58 31.59
C GLY A 121 -18.94 6.09 31.29
N SER A 122 -19.86 6.80 31.91
CA SER A 122 -19.94 8.27 31.72
C SER A 122 -18.74 9.05 32.31
N ARG A 123 -17.69 8.41 32.85
CA ARG A 123 -16.61 9.11 33.57
C ARG A 123 -15.26 8.40 33.47
N VAL A 124 -14.29 9.11 32.91
CA VAL A 124 -12.86 8.90 33.20
C VAL A 124 -12.39 10.16 33.93
N ASP A 125 -11.82 10.02 35.13
CA ASP A 125 -11.26 11.12 35.94
C ASP A 125 -12.19 12.31 36.23
N GLY A 126 -13.48 12.05 36.49
CA GLY A 126 -14.45 13.10 36.85
C GLY A 126 -14.90 13.98 35.68
N HIS A 127 -14.35 13.77 34.48
CA HIS A 127 -14.78 14.38 33.23
C HIS A 127 -15.67 13.41 32.45
N PHE A 128 -16.69 13.93 31.77
CA PHE A 128 -17.52 13.11 30.89
C PHE A 128 -16.67 12.59 29.73
N ALA A 129 -16.82 11.31 29.36
CA ALA A 129 -16.16 10.67 28.21
C ALA A 129 -16.53 11.28 26.83
N ASN A 130 -17.18 12.45 26.83
CA ASN A 130 -17.64 13.17 25.66
C ASN A 130 -17.71 14.67 26.03
N ASP A 131 -16.58 15.26 26.40
CA ASP A 131 -16.47 16.70 26.64
C ASP A 131 -16.52 17.52 25.34
N GLY A 132 -16.64 16.84 24.18
CA GLY A 132 -16.65 17.42 22.85
C GLY A 132 -15.25 17.65 22.26
N TRP A 133 -14.19 17.25 22.95
CA TRP A 133 -12.79 17.51 22.57
C TRP A 133 -11.94 16.26 22.35
N THR A 134 -12.54 15.06 22.35
CA THR A 134 -11.85 13.82 21.98
C THR A 134 -11.23 13.95 20.59
N LEU A 135 -9.95 13.57 20.46
CA LEU A 135 -9.23 13.63 19.20
C LEU A 135 -9.80 12.62 18.19
N GLU A 136 -10.38 13.11 17.10
CA GLU A 136 -10.74 12.30 15.93
C GLU A 136 -9.63 12.37 14.87
N LEU A 137 -9.08 11.21 14.50
CA LEU A 137 -8.09 11.09 13.42
C LEU A 137 -8.79 10.82 12.08
N ASP A 138 -9.03 11.87 11.30
CA ASP A 138 -9.57 11.76 9.94
C ASP A 138 -8.51 12.06 8.87
N LEU A 139 -8.16 11.02 8.10
CA LEU A 139 -7.20 11.13 6.99
C LEU A 139 -7.88 11.34 5.62
N GLU A 140 -9.19 11.20 5.51
CA GLU A 140 -9.92 11.31 4.24
C GLU A 140 -9.73 12.68 3.55
N PRO A 141 -9.71 13.83 4.27
CA PRO A 141 -9.45 15.13 3.66
C PRO A 141 -8.08 15.26 3.01
N PHE A 142 -7.07 14.55 3.52
CA PHE A 142 -5.69 14.60 3.00
C PHE A 142 -5.51 13.73 1.75
N GLU A 143 -6.43 12.81 1.48
CA GLU A 143 -6.37 11.91 0.33
C GLU A 143 -7.01 12.48 -0.95
N ARG A 144 -7.60 13.68 -0.91
CA ARG A 144 -8.39 14.26 -2.01
C ARG A 144 -7.64 14.38 -3.34
N GLU A 145 -6.33 14.58 -3.29
CA GLU A 145 -5.48 14.71 -4.49
C GLU A 145 -5.16 13.35 -5.14
N PHE A 146 -5.34 12.26 -4.39
CA PHE A 146 -5.12 10.90 -4.84
C PHE A 146 -6.41 10.34 -5.44
N ALA A 147 -6.32 9.88 -6.68
CA ALA A 147 -7.44 9.24 -7.35
C ALA A 147 -7.58 7.83 -6.76
N LYS A 148 -8.79 7.49 -6.32
CA LYS A 148 -9.09 6.23 -5.65
C LYS A 148 -9.70 5.24 -6.65
N MET A 149 -9.31 3.98 -6.55
CA MET A 149 -9.95 2.91 -7.29
C MET A 149 -11.26 2.51 -6.59
N HIS A 150 -12.34 2.37 -7.35
CA HIS A 150 -13.66 2.07 -6.77
C HIS A 150 -14.00 0.58 -6.72
N GLU A 151 -13.27 -0.24 -7.48
CA GLU A 151 -13.52 -1.67 -7.65
C GLU A 151 -12.65 -2.51 -6.72
N ALA A 152 -13.25 -3.46 -6.00
CA ALA A 152 -12.53 -4.31 -5.05
C ALA A 152 -11.43 -5.15 -5.72
N ARG A 153 -11.64 -5.57 -6.98
CA ARG A 153 -10.64 -6.31 -7.78
C ARG A 153 -9.36 -5.51 -8.09
N SER A 154 -9.37 -4.21 -7.84
CA SER A 154 -8.23 -3.32 -8.08
C SER A 154 -7.38 -3.09 -6.82
N ILE A 155 -7.80 -3.61 -5.66
CA ILE A 155 -7.00 -3.58 -4.44
C ILE A 155 -5.68 -4.33 -4.67
N GLY A 156 -4.56 -3.72 -4.30
CA GLY A 156 -3.21 -4.24 -4.54
C GLY A 156 -2.59 -3.87 -5.89
N ARG A 157 -3.33 -3.20 -6.80
CA ARG A 157 -2.85 -2.82 -8.15
C ARG A 157 -2.55 -1.31 -8.28
N GLY A 158 -2.01 -0.72 -7.21
CA GLY A 158 -1.80 0.73 -7.12
C GLY A 158 -0.85 1.30 -8.18
N VAL A 159 0.26 0.61 -8.46
CA VAL A 159 1.27 1.04 -9.46
C VAL A 159 0.66 1.10 -10.86
N GLU A 160 -0.13 0.11 -11.28
CA GLU A 160 -0.77 0.12 -12.60
C GLU A 160 -1.74 1.29 -12.78
N PHE A 161 -2.42 1.69 -11.70
CA PHE A 161 -3.30 2.84 -11.72
C PHE A 161 -2.51 4.15 -11.74
N LEU A 162 -1.41 4.23 -10.98
CA LEU A 162 -0.50 5.36 -11.00
C LEU A 162 0.13 5.56 -12.38
N ASN A 163 0.60 4.49 -13.03
CA ASN A 163 1.15 4.53 -14.39
C ASN A 163 0.13 5.06 -15.40
N ARG A 164 -1.14 4.63 -15.29
CA ARG A 164 -2.23 5.17 -16.12
C ARG A 164 -2.44 6.67 -15.91
N ARG A 165 -2.42 7.13 -14.66
CA ARG A 165 -2.58 8.54 -14.33
C ARG A 165 -1.39 9.39 -14.77
N LEU A 166 -0.17 8.89 -14.58
CA LEU A 166 1.06 9.57 -15.01
C LEU A 166 1.08 9.70 -16.53
N ALA A 167 0.79 8.62 -17.28
CA ALA A 167 0.69 8.68 -18.74
C ALA A 167 -0.37 9.70 -19.20
N GLY A 168 -1.55 9.72 -18.57
CA GLY A 168 -2.59 10.71 -18.85
C GLY A 168 -2.15 12.16 -18.57
N ARG A 169 -1.44 12.39 -17.46
CA ARG A 169 -0.89 13.72 -17.12
C ARG A 169 0.20 14.17 -18.09
N LEU A 170 1.03 13.25 -18.56
CA LEU A 170 2.04 13.54 -19.58
C LEU A 170 1.39 14.00 -20.90
N PHE A 171 0.23 13.41 -21.26
CA PHE A 171 -0.50 13.75 -22.48
C PHE A 171 -1.25 15.10 -22.42
N ASP A 172 -1.93 15.39 -21.31
CA ASP A 172 -2.98 16.42 -21.25
C ASP A 172 -2.46 17.86 -21.04
N GLN A 173 -1.22 18.03 -20.56
CA GLN A 173 -0.78 19.31 -19.97
C GLN A 173 -0.01 20.27 -20.92
N ARG A 174 -0.39 20.41 -22.19
CA ARG A 174 0.19 21.41 -23.13
C ARG A 174 1.74 21.52 -23.07
N GLY A 175 2.45 20.39 -22.91
CA GLY A 175 3.91 20.33 -22.82
C GLY A 175 4.53 20.32 -21.41
N ARG A 176 3.81 20.65 -20.33
CA ARG A 176 4.34 20.56 -18.94
C ARG A 176 4.75 19.15 -18.53
N GLY A 177 4.10 18.13 -19.07
CA GLY A 177 4.45 16.73 -18.80
C GLY A 177 5.87 16.39 -19.27
N ASP A 178 6.21 16.82 -20.49
CA ASP A 178 7.54 16.63 -21.06
C ASP A 178 8.61 17.38 -20.27
N GLU A 179 8.30 18.59 -19.80
CA GLU A 179 9.19 19.38 -18.94
C GLU A 179 9.48 18.68 -17.61
N LEU A 180 8.47 18.02 -17.00
CA LEU A 180 8.66 17.23 -15.80
C LEU A 180 9.58 16.02 -16.05
N MET A 181 9.42 15.35 -17.20
CA MET A 181 10.28 14.23 -17.58
C MET A 181 11.73 14.70 -17.81
N LEU A 182 11.92 15.82 -18.52
CA LEU A 182 13.23 16.42 -18.72
C LEU A 182 13.87 16.81 -17.38
N GLY A 183 13.13 17.51 -16.52
CA GLY A 183 13.60 17.91 -15.19
C GLY A 183 13.98 16.69 -14.35
N PHE A 184 13.16 15.64 -14.36
CA PHE A 184 13.46 14.38 -13.69
C PHE A 184 14.77 13.75 -14.17
N LEU A 185 15.01 13.69 -15.48
CA LEU A 185 16.22 13.10 -16.04
C LEU A 185 17.47 13.96 -15.79
N ARG A 186 17.35 15.28 -15.71
CA ARG A 186 18.48 16.20 -15.44
C ARG A 186 18.95 16.19 -13.99
N VAL A 187 18.05 15.97 -13.03
CA VAL A 187 18.43 15.92 -11.60
C VAL A 187 19.06 14.58 -11.21
N HIS A 188 19.08 13.58 -12.10
CA HIS A 188 19.63 12.27 -11.80
C HIS A 188 21.16 12.32 -11.70
N SER A 189 21.63 12.11 -10.48
CA SER A 189 23.05 11.97 -10.17
C SER A 189 23.22 10.94 -9.06
N TYR A 190 24.37 10.28 -9.04
CA TYR A 190 24.78 9.46 -7.92
C TYR A 190 26.18 9.88 -7.48
N ARG A 191 26.27 10.41 -6.25
CA ARG A 191 27.47 11.12 -5.76
C ARG A 191 27.81 12.26 -6.74
N ASP A 192 29.02 12.27 -7.27
CA ASP A 192 29.52 13.30 -8.20
C ASP A 192 29.40 12.90 -9.68
N GLN A 193 28.73 11.78 -9.97
CA GLN A 193 28.49 11.32 -11.34
C GLN A 193 27.09 11.71 -11.80
N THR A 194 27.01 12.61 -12.77
CA THR A 194 25.77 12.90 -13.50
C THR A 194 25.33 11.67 -14.30
N LEU A 195 24.04 11.40 -14.32
CA LEU A 195 23.43 10.29 -15.05
C LEU A 195 22.37 10.82 -16.01
N MET A 196 22.03 10.01 -17.01
CA MET A 196 20.99 10.30 -18.00
C MET A 196 21.28 11.54 -18.87
N LEU A 197 21.00 12.75 -18.38
CA LEU A 197 21.12 14.00 -19.15
C LEU A 197 22.02 14.99 -18.41
N ASN A 198 22.89 15.67 -19.16
CA ASN A 198 23.63 16.83 -18.64
C ASN A 198 22.92 18.16 -18.99
N ASP A 199 23.54 19.28 -18.62
CA ASP A 199 22.98 20.62 -18.82
C ASP A 199 22.97 21.10 -20.27
N GLY A 200 23.54 20.33 -21.21
CA GLY A 200 23.50 20.64 -22.64
C GLY A 200 22.10 20.53 -23.27
N ILE A 201 21.14 19.90 -22.59
CA ILE A 201 19.74 19.80 -23.02
C ILE A 201 18.88 20.73 -22.16
N GLU A 202 18.60 21.91 -22.70
CA GLU A 202 17.89 22.98 -21.98
C GLU A 202 16.37 22.80 -21.98
N ASP A 203 15.81 22.28 -23.07
CA ASP A 203 14.36 22.15 -23.26
C ASP A 203 13.96 20.83 -23.95
N THR A 204 12.65 20.60 -24.03
CA THR A 204 12.07 19.36 -24.57
C THR A 204 12.23 19.24 -26.09
N HIS A 205 12.41 20.35 -26.80
CA HIS A 205 12.68 20.35 -28.23
C HIS A 205 14.13 19.91 -28.50
N ALA A 206 15.09 20.46 -27.75
CA ALA A 206 16.49 20.03 -27.75
C ALA A 206 16.62 18.54 -27.39
N LEU A 207 15.88 18.06 -26.38
CA LEU A 207 15.85 16.65 -26.01
C LEU A 207 15.40 15.75 -27.18
N ARG A 208 14.28 16.11 -27.84
CA ARG A 208 13.78 15.34 -29.00
C ARG A 208 14.78 15.33 -30.16
N ALA A 209 15.45 16.46 -30.41
CA ALA A 209 16.47 16.56 -31.45
C ALA A 209 17.70 15.67 -31.12
N ALA A 210 18.22 15.80 -29.90
CA ALA A 210 19.35 15.01 -29.41
C ALA A 210 19.05 13.50 -29.45
N LEU A 211 17.85 13.07 -29.04
CA LEU A 211 17.44 11.66 -29.11
C LEU A 211 17.45 11.13 -30.56
N ARG A 212 16.93 11.91 -31.52
CA ARG A 212 16.93 11.52 -32.93
C ARG A 212 18.33 11.41 -33.50
N ASP A 213 19.22 12.31 -33.12
CA ASP A 213 20.63 12.30 -33.57
C ASP A 213 21.40 11.13 -32.94
N ALA A 214 21.21 10.87 -31.65
CA ALA A 214 21.79 9.71 -30.97
C ALA A 214 21.32 8.38 -31.57
N LEU A 215 20.01 8.24 -31.82
CA LEU A 215 19.46 7.04 -32.48
C LEU A 215 19.99 6.86 -33.90
N ARG A 216 20.19 7.95 -34.66
CA ARG A 216 20.79 7.90 -36.01
C ARG A 216 22.23 7.42 -35.96
N TYR A 217 23.02 7.92 -35.00
CA TYR A 217 24.39 7.49 -34.76
C TYR A 217 24.46 6.00 -34.39
N LEU A 218 23.67 5.57 -33.40
CA LEU A 218 23.67 4.20 -32.87
C LEU A 218 23.21 3.16 -33.90
N LYS A 219 22.33 3.54 -34.84
CA LYS A 219 21.87 2.65 -35.92
C LYS A 219 23.01 2.06 -36.77
N GLY A 220 24.13 2.78 -36.89
CA GLY A 220 25.30 2.36 -37.67
C GLY A 220 26.37 1.63 -36.86
N GLN A 221 26.20 1.47 -35.55
CA GLN A 221 27.18 0.87 -34.66
C GLN A 221 26.95 -0.64 -34.47
N ASP A 222 27.96 -1.32 -33.93
CA ASP A 222 27.79 -2.68 -33.42
C ASP A 222 26.73 -2.66 -32.28
N LYS A 223 25.88 -3.70 -32.21
CA LYS A 223 24.86 -3.78 -31.17
C LYS A 223 25.45 -4.12 -29.79
N GLU A 224 26.60 -4.79 -29.78
CA GLU A 224 27.28 -5.25 -28.59
C GLU A 224 28.35 -4.27 -28.09
N SER A 225 28.66 -3.21 -28.86
CA SER A 225 29.57 -2.17 -28.39
C SER A 225 29.01 -1.50 -27.15
N THR A 226 29.90 -1.17 -26.23
CA THR A 226 29.56 -0.76 -24.88
C THR A 226 29.40 0.74 -24.80
N TRP A 227 28.81 1.23 -23.70
CA TRP A 227 28.75 2.67 -23.41
C TRP A 227 30.11 3.37 -23.59
N HIS A 228 31.21 2.73 -23.19
CA HIS A 228 32.57 3.29 -23.27
C HIS A 228 32.99 3.64 -24.71
N ASP A 229 32.50 2.88 -25.69
CA ASP A 229 32.82 3.07 -27.12
C ASP A 229 32.08 4.27 -27.72
N HIS A 230 31.05 4.78 -27.04
CA HIS A 230 30.15 5.85 -27.53
C HIS A 230 30.14 7.11 -26.65
N VAL A 231 30.97 7.16 -25.59
CA VAL A 231 30.95 8.23 -24.59
C VAL A 231 31.11 9.60 -25.22
N HIS A 232 32.04 9.75 -26.16
CA HIS A 232 32.37 11.04 -26.74
C HIS A 232 31.20 11.60 -27.55
N GLU A 233 30.62 10.79 -28.43
CA GLU A 233 29.50 11.17 -29.29
C GLU A 233 28.22 11.40 -28.48
N LEU A 234 27.90 10.52 -27.53
CA LEU A 234 26.68 10.64 -26.74
C LEU A 234 26.72 11.82 -25.76
N ARG A 235 27.87 12.07 -25.13
CA ARG A 235 28.02 13.25 -24.25
C ARG A 235 27.96 14.57 -25.00
N ALA A 236 28.50 14.63 -26.22
CA ALA A 236 28.40 15.81 -27.06
C ALA A 236 26.95 16.16 -27.41
N LEU A 237 26.07 15.15 -27.44
CA LEU A 237 24.62 15.30 -27.62
C LEU A 237 23.86 15.55 -26.31
N GLY A 238 24.55 15.58 -25.17
CA GLY A 238 23.97 15.85 -23.86
C GLY A 238 23.60 14.61 -23.02
N PHE A 239 24.01 13.41 -23.45
CA PHE A 239 23.69 12.16 -22.76
C PHE A 239 24.84 11.67 -21.86
N GLU A 240 24.51 11.38 -20.61
CA GLU A 240 25.38 10.79 -19.59
C GLU A 240 25.05 9.30 -19.36
N PRO A 241 25.91 8.54 -18.64
CA PRO A 241 25.70 7.11 -18.42
C PRO A 241 24.34 6.78 -17.77
N GLY A 242 23.82 5.56 -18.03
CA GLY A 242 22.56 5.07 -17.44
C GLY A 242 21.51 4.60 -18.45
N TRP A 243 21.71 4.87 -19.75
CA TRP A 243 20.77 4.45 -20.81
C TRP A 243 20.82 2.96 -21.14
N GLY A 244 21.94 2.31 -20.83
CA GLY A 244 22.19 0.91 -21.16
C GLY A 244 23.68 0.60 -21.25
N ARG A 245 24.03 -0.66 -20.99
CA ARG A 245 25.41 -1.16 -21.10
C ARG A 245 25.92 -1.21 -22.54
N GLN A 246 25.05 -1.61 -23.46
CA GLN A 246 25.35 -1.86 -24.87
C GLN A 246 24.53 -0.96 -25.79
N ALA A 247 25.02 -0.71 -27.00
CA ALA A 247 24.34 0.10 -28.01
C ALA A 247 22.90 -0.34 -28.29
N SER A 248 22.63 -1.64 -28.29
CA SER A 248 21.28 -2.20 -28.41
C SER A 248 20.34 -1.70 -27.30
N ARG A 249 20.76 -1.82 -26.03
CA ARG A 249 20.00 -1.39 -24.86
C ARG A 249 19.84 0.13 -24.80
N ILE A 250 20.89 0.88 -25.12
CA ILE A 250 20.86 2.34 -25.20
C ILE A 250 19.79 2.78 -26.22
N THR A 251 19.82 2.18 -27.41
CA THR A 251 18.87 2.45 -28.50
C THR A 251 17.43 2.18 -28.07
N GLU A 252 17.19 1.05 -27.40
CA GLU A 252 15.84 0.73 -26.90
C GLU A 252 15.36 1.75 -25.86
N THR A 253 16.20 2.09 -24.87
CA THR A 253 15.82 3.02 -23.80
C THR A 253 15.57 4.43 -24.34
N MET A 254 16.40 4.91 -25.27
CA MET A 254 16.19 6.19 -25.95
C MET A 254 14.93 6.19 -26.82
N SER A 255 14.64 5.09 -27.51
CA SER A 255 13.40 4.93 -28.28
C SER A 255 12.17 4.99 -27.37
N LEU A 256 12.19 4.33 -26.20
CA LEU A 256 11.09 4.41 -25.24
C LEU A 256 10.82 5.84 -24.78
N LEU A 257 11.87 6.62 -24.51
CA LEU A 257 11.71 8.03 -24.14
C LEU A 257 11.12 8.84 -25.30
N LEU A 258 11.59 8.62 -26.52
CA LEU A 258 11.07 9.31 -27.69
C LEU A 258 9.58 8.98 -27.90
N ASP A 259 9.19 7.71 -27.75
CA ASP A 259 7.80 7.26 -27.81
C ASP A 259 6.94 7.93 -26.72
N ILE A 260 7.46 8.09 -25.50
CA ILE A 260 6.77 8.78 -24.41
C ILE A 260 6.55 10.25 -24.72
N LEU A 261 7.55 10.92 -25.29
CA LEU A 261 7.47 12.33 -25.67
C LEU A 261 6.58 12.56 -26.90
N GLU A 262 6.30 11.54 -27.69
CA GLU A 262 5.37 11.62 -28.83
C GLU A 262 3.95 11.23 -28.43
N ALA A 263 3.79 10.07 -27.79
CA ALA A 263 2.51 9.50 -27.39
C ALA A 263 2.69 8.63 -26.12
N PRO A 264 2.57 9.21 -24.90
CA PRO A 264 2.75 8.48 -23.66
C PRO A 264 1.68 7.39 -23.49
N SER A 265 2.13 6.19 -23.11
CA SER A 265 1.25 5.11 -22.69
C SER A 265 1.71 4.50 -21.38
N PRO A 266 0.81 3.90 -20.57
CA PRO A 266 1.16 3.36 -19.26
C PRO A 266 2.24 2.28 -19.33
N VAL A 267 2.16 1.42 -20.36
CA VAL A 267 3.09 0.29 -20.56
C VAL A 267 4.49 0.78 -20.95
N VAL A 268 4.57 1.75 -21.86
CA VAL A 268 5.86 2.31 -22.30
C VAL A 268 6.51 3.10 -21.15
N LEU A 269 5.71 3.88 -20.41
CA LEU A 269 6.18 4.63 -19.24
C LEU A 269 6.74 3.70 -18.15
N GLU A 270 6.02 2.62 -17.83
CA GLU A 270 6.48 1.63 -16.86
C GLU A 270 7.81 0.99 -17.28
N LYS A 271 7.90 0.56 -18.55
CA LYS A 271 9.11 -0.04 -19.12
C LYS A 271 10.28 0.94 -19.17
N PHE A 272 10.02 2.23 -19.38
CA PHE A 272 11.06 3.25 -19.36
C PHE A 272 11.54 3.50 -17.93
N LEU A 273 10.64 3.79 -16.99
CA LEU A 273 10.98 4.06 -15.59
C LEU A 273 11.70 2.88 -14.93
N SER A 274 11.33 1.63 -15.27
CA SER A 274 12.02 0.44 -14.76
C SER A 274 13.46 0.30 -15.26
N ARG A 275 13.85 1.05 -16.31
CA ARG A 275 15.22 1.03 -16.86
C ARG A 275 16.07 2.17 -16.32
N ILE A 276 15.52 3.11 -15.56
CA ILE A 276 16.25 4.27 -15.07
C ILE A 276 17.04 3.87 -13.80
N PRO A 277 18.34 4.17 -13.73
CA PRO A 277 19.16 3.92 -12.56
C PRO A 277 18.73 4.83 -11.39
N MET A 278 17.85 4.34 -10.52
CA MET A 278 17.35 5.10 -9.36
C MET A 278 17.84 4.58 -8.01
N ILE A 279 18.03 3.26 -7.89
CA ILE A 279 18.18 2.59 -6.59
C ILE A 279 19.62 2.10 -6.43
N PHE A 280 20.45 2.89 -5.74
CA PHE A 280 21.85 2.55 -5.47
C PHE A 280 22.11 2.18 -4.01
N SER A 281 21.26 2.66 -3.10
CA SER A 281 21.41 2.46 -1.66
C SER A 281 20.04 2.28 -1.02
N ILE A 282 19.88 1.22 -0.22
CA ILE A 282 18.64 0.89 0.47
C ILE A 282 18.90 0.84 1.98
N ALA A 283 18.02 1.46 2.76
CA ALA A 283 17.95 1.30 4.21
C ALA A 283 16.65 0.56 4.57
N ILE A 284 16.78 -0.56 5.28
CA ILE A 284 15.66 -1.36 5.80
C ILE A 284 15.64 -1.18 7.31
N LEU A 285 14.50 -0.80 7.89
CA LEU A 285 14.37 -0.60 9.33
C LEU A 285 13.70 -1.81 9.98
N SER A 286 14.37 -2.41 10.97
CA SER A 286 13.82 -3.49 11.81
C SER A 286 14.27 -3.33 13.25
N PRO A 287 13.73 -2.35 14.01
CA PRO A 287 14.29 -1.96 15.31
C PRO A 287 14.10 -2.97 16.44
N HIS A 288 13.00 -3.73 16.44
CA HIS A 288 12.65 -4.64 17.53
C HIS A 288 13.25 -6.04 17.34
N GLY A 289 13.23 -6.83 18.43
CA GLY A 289 13.71 -8.20 18.45
C GLY A 289 15.24 -8.32 18.40
N TRP A 290 15.70 -9.56 18.41
CA TRP A 290 17.12 -9.92 18.30
C TRP A 290 17.45 -10.12 16.83
N PHE A 291 17.80 -9.04 16.14
CA PHE A 291 18.14 -9.13 14.71
C PHE A 291 19.60 -9.59 14.54
N GLY A 292 19.78 -10.77 13.96
CA GLY A 292 21.09 -11.38 13.70
C GLY A 292 20.98 -12.62 12.82
N GLN A 293 22.11 -13.22 12.45
CA GLN A 293 22.13 -14.35 11.51
C GLN A 293 22.27 -15.72 12.18
N ALA A 294 22.63 -15.76 13.46
CA ALA A 294 22.80 -16.99 14.23
C ALA A 294 22.31 -16.79 15.67
N ASN A 295 21.81 -17.87 16.28
CA ASN A 295 21.40 -17.93 17.70
C ASN A 295 20.31 -16.92 18.14
N VAL A 296 19.54 -16.36 17.18
CA VAL A 296 18.48 -15.39 17.46
C VAL A 296 17.05 -15.95 17.32
N LEU A 297 16.85 -16.99 16.49
CA LEU A 297 15.52 -17.53 16.24
C LEU A 297 14.94 -18.17 17.52
N GLY A 298 13.67 -17.85 17.82
CA GLY A 298 12.99 -18.32 19.03
C GLY A 298 13.16 -17.42 20.25
N ARG A 299 13.97 -16.35 20.14
CA ARG A 299 14.04 -15.29 21.17
C ARG A 299 12.78 -14.42 21.15
N PRO A 300 12.48 -13.69 22.25
CA PRO A 300 11.38 -12.75 22.28
C PRO A 300 11.40 -11.79 21.09
N ASP A 301 10.22 -11.52 20.52
CA ASP A 301 10.00 -10.66 19.35
C ASP A 301 10.85 -11.00 18.11
N THR A 302 11.36 -12.24 18.04
CA THR A 302 12.27 -12.68 16.98
C THR A 302 11.74 -13.92 16.28
N GLY A 303 11.33 -13.75 15.02
CA GLY A 303 10.73 -14.83 14.25
C GLY A 303 10.90 -14.65 12.75
N GLY A 304 9.83 -14.94 11.99
CA GLY A 304 9.85 -14.93 10.53
C GLY A 304 10.31 -13.62 9.89
N GLN A 305 10.13 -12.48 10.58
CA GLN A 305 10.60 -11.17 10.11
C GLN A 305 12.12 -11.13 9.84
N VAL A 306 12.93 -11.73 10.71
CA VAL A 306 14.39 -11.73 10.53
C VAL A 306 14.78 -12.54 9.29
N VAL A 307 14.20 -13.74 9.16
CA VAL A 307 14.44 -14.62 8.00
C VAL A 307 13.98 -13.93 6.71
N TYR A 308 12.78 -13.34 6.73
CA TYR A 308 12.21 -12.61 5.60
C TYR A 308 13.13 -11.48 5.13
N ILE A 309 13.61 -10.62 6.05
CA ILE A 309 14.48 -9.51 5.69
C ILE A 309 15.83 -10.01 5.17
N LEU A 310 16.44 -11.03 5.80
CA LEU A 310 17.73 -11.56 5.34
C LEU A 310 17.63 -12.15 3.92
N ASP A 311 16.56 -12.86 3.60
CA ASP A 311 16.32 -13.39 2.25
C ASP A 311 16.00 -12.28 1.25
N GLN A 312 15.19 -11.29 1.67
CA GLN A 312 14.87 -10.12 0.86
C GLN A 312 16.14 -9.34 0.48
N VAL A 313 17.03 -9.11 1.44
CA VAL A 313 18.30 -8.39 1.21
C VAL A 313 19.17 -9.11 0.17
N ARG A 314 19.26 -10.44 0.22
CA ARG A 314 20.02 -11.24 -0.77
C ARG A 314 19.43 -11.15 -2.17
N ALA A 315 18.10 -11.13 -2.27
CA ALA A 315 17.42 -10.99 -3.56
C ALA A 315 17.56 -9.56 -4.10
N LEU A 316 17.34 -8.55 -3.26
CA LEU A 316 17.46 -7.15 -3.62
C LEU A 316 18.87 -6.79 -4.07
N GLU A 317 19.91 -7.23 -3.36
CA GLU A 317 21.29 -6.92 -3.78
C GLU A 317 21.60 -7.51 -5.16
N ARG A 318 21.14 -8.73 -5.45
CA ARG A 318 21.31 -9.37 -6.76
C ARG A 318 20.60 -8.60 -7.86
N GLU A 319 19.35 -8.21 -7.64
CA GLU A 319 18.56 -7.43 -8.60
C GLU A 319 19.20 -6.05 -8.85
N MET A 320 19.52 -5.31 -7.79
CA MET A 320 20.19 -4.01 -7.90
C MET A 320 21.50 -4.11 -8.68
N ARG A 321 22.29 -5.17 -8.47
CA ARG A 321 23.55 -5.36 -9.20
C ARG A 321 23.32 -5.63 -10.68
N GLN A 322 22.29 -6.43 -11.00
CA GLN A 322 21.92 -6.73 -12.37
C GLN A 322 21.42 -5.48 -13.10
N ASP A 323 20.55 -4.70 -12.47
CA ASP A 323 20.02 -3.44 -13.03
C ASP A 323 21.14 -2.44 -13.34
N LEU A 324 22.03 -2.20 -12.37
CA LEU A 324 23.16 -1.28 -12.55
C LEU A 324 24.11 -1.75 -13.65
N HIS A 325 24.35 -3.06 -13.71
CA HIS A 325 25.15 -3.67 -14.75
C HIS A 325 24.52 -3.47 -16.14
N ASP A 326 23.21 -3.70 -16.27
CA ASP A 326 22.49 -3.59 -17.55
C ASP A 326 22.32 -2.13 -18.01
N GLN A 327 22.39 -1.18 -17.07
CA GLN A 327 22.45 0.26 -17.31
C GLN A 327 23.87 0.75 -17.68
N GLY A 328 24.88 -0.11 -17.59
CA GLY A 328 26.28 0.22 -17.91
C GLY A 328 27.00 0.98 -16.80
N LEU A 329 26.55 0.87 -15.55
CA LEU A 329 27.10 1.58 -14.40
C LEU A 329 28.00 0.65 -13.57
N ALA A 330 29.25 1.08 -13.35
CA ALA A 330 30.18 0.41 -12.46
C ALA A 330 30.00 0.89 -11.01
N ILE A 331 28.80 0.68 -10.46
CA ILE A 331 28.42 1.10 -9.10
C ILE A 331 28.12 -0.15 -8.27
N ASP A 332 28.73 -0.24 -7.09
CA ASP A 332 28.37 -1.26 -6.10
C ASP A 332 27.13 -0.81 -5.30
N PRO A 333 26.02 -1.58 -5.33
CA PRO A 333 24.84 -1.28 -4.54
C PRO A 333 25.13 -1.46 -3.05
N LYS A 334 24.43 -0.71 -2.19
CA LYS A 334 24.56 -0.82 -0.73
C LYS A 334 23.21 -1.09 -0.08
N ILE A 335 23.17 -2.02 0.86
CA ILE A 335 21.97 -2.27 1.65
C ILE A 335 22.33 -2.25 3.14
N LEU A 336 21.60 -1.45 3.92
CA LEU A 336 21.75 -1.39 5.37
C LEU A 336 20.46 -1.86 6.04
N VAL A 337 20.55 -2.90 6.87
CA VAL A 337 19.47 -3.27 7.78
C VAL A 337 19.74 -2.60 9.13
N VAL A 338 18.99 -1.55 9.44
CA VAL A 338 19.14 -0.79 10.67
C VAL A 338 18.27 -1.40 11.76
N THR A 339 18.90 -1.76 12.87
CA THR A 339 18.27 -2.41 14.01
C THR A 339 18.90 -1.92 15.33
N ARG A 340 18.35 -2.35 16.46
CA ARG A 340 18.85 -1.98 17.78
C ARG A 340 20.18 -2.68 18.09
N LEU A 341 21.10 -1.98 18.74
CA LEU A 341 22.26 -2.59 19.40
C LEU A 341 21.86 -3.12 20.79
N ILE A 342 22.14 -4.40 21.05
CA ILE A 342 21.88 -5.05 22.34
C ILE A 342 23.24 -5.44 22.93
N PRO A 343 23.77 -4.68 23.90
CA PRO A 343 25.08 -4.94 24.49
C PRO A 343 25.17 -6.32 25.15
N GLU A 344 24.09 -6.76 25.78
CA GLU A 344 23.96 -8.08 26.39
C GLU A 344 23.72 -9.14 25.29
N ALA A 345 24.77 -9.44 24.51
CA ALA A 345 24.66 -10.29 23.32
C ALA A 345 24.06 -11.69 23.57
N GLU A 346 24.18 -12.24 24.78
CA GLU A 346 23.66 -13.58 25.16
C GLU A 346 24.01 -14.71 24.17
N GLY A 347 25.23 -14.67 23.59
CA GLY A 347 25.68 -15.66 22.59
C GLY A 347 25.21 -15.39 21.15
N THR A 348 24.67 -14.20 20.90
CA THR A 348 24.37 -13.67 19.56
C THR A 348 25.44 -12.68 19.11
N SER A 349 25.25 -12.07 17.94
CA SER A 349 26.06 -10.95 17.42
C SER A 349 25.35 -9.59 17.58
N CYS A 350 24.30 -9.50 18.41
CA CYS A 350 23.49 -8.29 18.54
C CYS A 350 24.20 -7.10 19.20
N ASP A 351 25.37 -7.33 19.80
CA ASP A 351 26.29 -6.32 20.34
C ASP A 351 27.21 -5.73 19.25
N GLN A 352 27.33 -6.39 18.10
CA GLN A 352 28.20 -5.96 17.02
C GLN A 352 27.55 -4.86 16.20
N ARG A 353 28.14 -3.66 16.25
CA ARG A 353 27.63 -2.47 15.53
C ARG A 353 27.44 -2.69 14.02
N ILE A 354 28.36 -3.41 13.38
CA ILE A 354 28.30 -3.69 11.94
C ILE A 354 28.53 -5.19 11.73
N GLU A 355 27.60 -5.86 11.07
CA GLU A 355 27.69 -7.27 10.70
C GLU A 355 27.41 -7.44 9.20
N ALA A 356 28.21 -8.26 8.51
CA ALA A 356 27.98 -8.55 7.10
C ALA A 356 26.88 -9.59 6.90
N VAL A 357 25.95 -9.34 5.99
CA VAL A 357 24.91 -10.32 5.66
C VAL A 357 25.52 -11.43 4.80
N ALA A 358 25.46 -12.67 5.27
CA ALA A 358 25.99 -13.83 4.59
C ALA A 358 25.27 -14.04 3.24
N GLY A 359 26.07 -14.32 2.20
CA GLY A 359 25.57 -14.46 0.82
C GLY A 359 25.36 -13.14 0.09
N THR A 360 25.93 -12.05 0.59
CA THR A 360 25.89 -10.71 -0.04
C THR A 360 27.29 -10.09 -0.06
N ASN A 361 27.51 -9.12 -0.95
CA ASN A 361 28.81 -8.44 -1.09
C ASN A 361 28.86 -7.17 -0.22
N HIS A 362 27.81 -6.37 -0.27
CA HIS A 362 27.73 -5.00 0.26
C HIS A 362 26.51 -4.76 1.17
N ALA A 363 25.71 -5.78 1.47
CA ALA A 363 24.68 -5.66 2.49
C ALA A 363 25.24 -5.84 3.91
N ARG A 364 24.83 -4.96 4.84
CA ARG A 364 25.26 -4.96 6.24
C ARG A 364 24.07 -4.77 7.18
N ILE A 365 24.15 -5.39 8.35
CA ILE A 365 23.32 -5.04 9.50
C ILE A 365 24.04 -3.92 10.24
N LEU A 366 23.36 -2.81 10.48
CA LEU A 366 23.82 -1.67 11.27
C LEU A 366 23.02 -1.61 12.55
N ARG A 367 23.70 -1.75 13.69
CA ARG A 367 23.08 -1.66 15.02
C ARG A 367 23.35 -0.31 15.64
N VAL A 368 22.31 0.34 16.14
CA VAL A 368 22.33 1.69 16.73
C VAL A 368 21.89 1.66 18.18
#